data_AF-A0A2T7P2F9-F1
#
_entry.id   AF-A0A2T7P2F9-F1
#
_cell.length_a   1.000
_cell.length_b   1.000
_cell.length_c   1.000
_cell.angle_alpha   90.00
_cell.angle_beta   90.00
_cell.angle_gamma   90.00
#
_symmetry.space_group_name_H-M   'P 1'
#
loop_
_entity.id
_entity.type
_entity.pdbx_description
1 polymer ?
#
loop_
_entity_poly.entity_id
_entity_poly.type
_entity_poly.pdbx_seq_one_letter_code
_entity_poly.pdbx_strand_id
1 'polypeptide(L)' 'MSEKDKETVQCQKDCSGLAPGLYQSCTGCDNYLVCTKHGITRLGRCPSNKVWDDKRKKCRKTSLTCKSSASNELDPGTS' A
#
# COMPACT_ATOMS: atom_id res chain seq x y z
N MET A 1 -11.98 4.40 -25.31
CA MET A 1 -12.51 4.45 -23.92
C MET A 1 -11.43 3.84 -23.03
N SER A 2 -11.20 4.45 -21.87
CA SER A 2 -9.90 4.63 -21.22
C SER A 2 -9.15 3.36 -20.79
N GLU A 3 -7.89 3.24 -21.22
CA GLU A 3 -6.88 2.31 -20.71
C GLU A 3 -6.36 2.82 -19.35
N LYS A 4 -6.89 2.30 -18.25
CA LYS A 4 -6.49 2.71 -16.89
C LYS A 4 -6.04 1.55 -16.00
N ASP A 5 -5.44 0.53 -16.61
CA ASP A 5 -4.78 -0.57 -15.90
C ASP A 5 -3.26 -0.35 -15.89
N LYS A 6 -2.84 0.80 -15.34
CA LYS A 6 -1.49 0.91 -14.79
C LYS A 6 -1.66 0.89 -13.29
N GLU A 7 -1.67 -0.31 -12.71
CA GLU A 7 -1.67 -0.49 -11.26
C GLU A 7 -0.28 -0.11 -10.71
N THR A 8 0.04 1.18 -10.81
CA THR A 8 1.16 1.75 -10.10
C THR A 8 0.78 1.73 -8.63
N VAL A 9 1.56 1.01 -7.85
CA VAL A 9 1.58 1.19 -6.41
C VAL A 9 1.71 2.68 -6.11
N GLN A 10 0.64 3.28 -5.61
CA GLN A 10 0.67 4.66 -5.13
C GLN A 10 0.67 4.64 -3.61
N CYS A 11 1.77 5.10 -3.03
CA CYS A 11 1.80 5.43 -1.62
C CYS A 11 1.10 6.78 -1.40
N GLN A 12 0.53 6.95 -0.22
CA GLN A 12 -0.17 8.16 0.19
C GLN A 12 0.60 8.82 1.34
N LYS A 13 0.58 10.16 1.37
CA LYS A 13 1.15 10.96 2.48
C LYS A 13 0.08 11.34 3.50
N ASP A 14 -1.16 11.50 3.03
CA ASP A 14 -2.32 11.90 3.82
C ASP A 14 -3.62 11.36 3.17
N CYS A 15 -4.76 11.77 3.73
CA CYS A 15 -6.10 11.33 3.33
C CYS A 15 -6.83 12.30 2.38
N SER A 16 -6.13 13.29 1.80
CA SER A 16 -6.74 14.29 0.92
C SER A 16 -7.25 13.63 -0.36
N GLY A 17 -8.55 13.74 -0.62
CA GLY A 17 -9.18 13.12 -1.79
C GLY A 17 -9.33 11.60 -1.71
N LEU A 18 -9.06 10.99 -0.54
CA LEU A 18 -9.25 9.56 -0.32
C LEU A 18 -10.55 9.28 0.43
N ALA A 19 -11.17 8.15 0.10
CA ALA A 19 -12.27 7.62 0.89
C ALA A 19 -11.77 7.16 2.27
N PRO A 20 -12.67 6.96 3.24
CA PRO A 20 -12.29 6.36 4.52
C PRO A 20 -11.80 4.92 4.29
N GLY A 21 -10.65 4.57 4.86
CA GLY A 21 -10.03 3.29 4.60
C GLY A 21 -8.57 3.21 5.01
N LEU A 22 -7.93 2.11 4.61
CA LEU A 22 -6.51 1.88 4.84
C LEU A 22 -5.74 2.04 3.53
N TYR A 23 -4.59 2.70 3.57
CA TYR A 23 -3.80 3.03 2.38
C TYR A 23 -2.31 2.82 2.63
N GLN A 24 -1.56 2.53 1.59
CA GLN A 24 -0.11 2.42 1.68
C GLN A 24 0.51 3.77 2.08
N SER A 25 1.41 3.77 3.05
CA SER A 25 2.11 4.98 3.46
C SER A 25 3.37 5.20 2.61
N CYS A 26 3.63 6.45 2.22
CA CYS A 26 4.92 6.83 1.63
C CYS A 26 6.07 6.83 2.64
N THR A 27 5.78 6.76 3.95
CA THR A 27 6.80 6.76 5.01
C THR A 27 7.63 5.47 5.00
N GLY A 28 7.05 4.34 4.60
CA GLY A 28 7.76 3.06 4.53
C GLY A 28 6.82 1.85 4.46
N CYS A 29 7.35 0.71 4.05
CA CYS A 29 6.55 -0.51 3.85
C CYS A 29 6.05 -1.14 5.14
N ASP A 30 6.66 -0.87 6.28
CA ASP A 30 6.16 -1.30 7.59
C ASP A 30 5.04 -0.38 8.12
N ASN A 31 4.62 0.64 7.36
CA ASN A 31 3.61 1.61 7.75
C ASN A 31 2.46 1.69 6.74
N TYR A 32 1.28 2.07 7.23
CA TYR A 32 0.07 2.31 6.44
C TYR A 32 -0.69 3.51 7.00
N LEU A 33 -1.47 4.18 6.17
CA LEU A 33 -2.35 5.25 6.57
C LEU A 33 -3.75 4.71 6.89
N VAL A 34 -4.35 5.26 7.94
CA VAL A 34 -5.74 5.08 8.30
C VAL A 34 -6.44 6.41 8.04
N CYS A 35 -7.35 6.40 7.08
CA CYS A 35 -8.19 7.53 6.74
C CYS A 35 -9.56 7.36 7.36
N THR A 36 -9.95 8.34 8.17
CA THR A 36 -11.29 8.38 8.79
C THR A 36 -12.27 9.14 7.90
N LYS A 37 -13.58 8.99 8.19
CA LYS A 37 -14.64 9.79 7.54
C LYS A 37 -14.52 11.30 7.71
N HIS A 38 -13.68 11.77 8.64
CA HIS A 38 -13.43 13.20 8.85
C HIS A 38 -12.13 13.68 8.18
N GLY A 39 -11.50 12.85 7.34
CA GLY A 39 -10.23 13.20 6.67
C GLY A 39 -8.99 13.12 7.57
N ILE A 40 -9.13 12.67 8.83
CA ILE A 40 -8.00 12.50 9.73
C ILE A 40 -7.14 11.35 9.24
N THR A 41 -5.84 11.63 9.05
CA THR A 41 -4.81 10.65 8.75
C THR A 41 -4.18 10.14 10.05
N ARG A 42 -4.13 8.83 10.24
CA ARG A 42 -3.31 8.20 11.29
C ARG A 42 -2.32 7.23 10.67
N LEU A 43 -1.09 7.21 11.17
CA LEU A 43 -0.09 6.26 10.75
C LEU A 43 -0.21 4.99 11.59
N GLY A 44 -0.56 3.87 10.96
CA GLY A 44 -0.52 2.54 11.53
C GLY A 44 0.79 1.84 11.17
N ARG A 45 1.34 1.08 12.11
CA ARG A 45 2.56 0.28 11.90
C ARG A 45 2.23 -1.21 11.87
N CYS A 46 2.84 -1.93 10.96
CA CYS A 46 2.71 -3.38 10.86
C CYS A 46 3.49 -4.10 11.97
N PRO A 47 2.91 -5.14 12.59
CA PRO A 47 3.60 -5.90 13.63
C PRO A 47 4.63 -6.88 13.05
N SER A 48 5.67 -7.19 13.83
CA SER A 48 6.59 -8.32 13.59
C SER A 48 7.26 -8.33 12.20
N ASN A 49 7.95 -7.25 11.83
CA ASN A 49 8.67 -7.12 10.55
C ASN A 49 7.81 -7.42 9.31
N LYS A 50 6.49 -7.24 9.41
CA LYS A 50 5.58 -7.37 8.27
C LYS A 50 5.55 -6.06 7.49
N VAL A 51 5.16 -6.17 6.24
CA VAL A 51 4.97 -5.08 5.30
C VAL A 51 3.50 -4.94 4.90
N TRP A 52 3.07 -3.71 4.65
CA TRP A 52 1.72 -3.39 4.19
C TRP A 52 1.50 -3.86 2.75
N ASP A 53 0.44 -4.63 2.52
CA ASP A 53 -0.06 -5.01 1.21
C ASP A 53 -1.39 -4.30 0.94
N ASP A 54 -1.35 -3.31 0.06
CA ASP A 54 -2.47 -2.41 -0.23
C ASP A 54 -3.54 -3.08 -1.09
N LYS A 55 -3.17 -4.04 -1.95
CA LYS A 55 -4.14 -4.88 -2.67
C LYS A 55 -4.98 -5.71 -1.68
N ARG A 56 -4.36 -6.17 -0.59
CA ARG A 56 -5.02 -6.99 0.45
C ARG A 56 -5.50 -6.20 1.66
N LYS A 57 -5.16 -4.90 1.73
CA LYS A 57 -5.39 -4.01 2.88
C LYS A 57 -4.97 -4.64 4.22
N LYS A 58 -3.79 -5.28 4.25
CA LYS A 58 -3.30 -5.99 5.44
C LYS A 58 -1.78 -6.08 5.51
N CYS A 59 -1.24 -6.11 6.73
CA CYS A 59 0.16 -6.43 6.99
C CYS A 59 0.47 -7.92 6.74
N ARG A 60 1.44 -8.19 5.89
CA ARG A 60 1.86 -9.54 5.46
C ARG A 60 3.39 -9.66 5.50
N LYS A 61 3.91 -10.88 5.43
CA LYS A 61 5.36 -11.11 5.32
C LYS A 61 5.92 -10.58 3.99
N THR A 62 5.12 -10.63 2.94
CA THR A 62 5.44 -10.11 1.61
C THR A 62 4.29 -9.25 1.10
N SER A 63 4.61 -8.21 0.34
CA SER A 63 3.63 -7.28 -0.22
C SER A 63 3.76 -7.20 -1.73
N LEU A 64 2.62 -7.30 -2.42
CA LEU A 64 2.57 -7.06 -3.86
C LEU A 64 2.64 -5.58 -4.20
N THR A 65 2.31 -4.72 -3.24
CA THR A 65 2.27 -3.27 -3.44
C THR A 65 3.43 -2.55 -2.78
N CYS A 66 4.05 -3.09 -1.74
CA CYS A 66 5.21 -2.46 -1.12
C CYS A 66 6.43 -3.34 -1.32
N LYS A 67 7.05 -3.18 -2.48
CA LYS A 67 8.34 -3.78 -2.78
C LYS A 67 9.41 -2.86 -2.21
N SER A 68 10.04 -3.27 -1.11
CA SER A 68 11.38 -2.77 -0.82
C SER A 68 12.26 -3.16 -2.00
N SER A 69 13.18 -2.31 -2.42
CA SER A 69 14.08 -2.48 -3.58
C SER A 69 15.01 -3.71 -3.51
N ALA A 70 14.76 -4.66 -2.60
CA ALA A 70 15.47 -5.92 -2.41
C ALA A 70 14.64 -7.16 -2.81
N SER A 71 13.61 -7.00 -3.65
CA SER A 71 12.95 -8.13 -4.32
C SER A 71 12.61 -7.75 -5.75
N ASN A 72 13.66 -7.70 -6.58
CA ASN A 72 13.46 -7.92 -8.01
C ASN A 72 12.75 -9.27 -8.18
N GLU A 73 11.67 -9.22 -8.95
CA GLU A 73 11.09 -10.33 -9.71
C GLU A 73 10.65 -11.58 -8.93
N LEU A 74 9.35 -11.61 -8.61
CA LEU A 74 8.58 -12.81 -8.93
C LEU A 74 7.20 -12.36 -9.43
N ASP A 75 7.19 -11.90 -10.67
CA ASP A 75 5.98 -11.95 -11.50
C ASP A 75 6.18 -13.14 -12.46
N PRO A 76 5.73 -14.36 -12.12
CA PRO A 76 5.65 -15.43 -13.09
C PRO A 76 4.38 -15.19 -13.93
N GLY A 77 4.47 -14.27 -14.89
CA GLY A 77 3.51 -14.10 -15.97
C GLY A 77 4.16 -14.56 -17.28
N THR A 78 4.11 -15.85 -17.60
CA THR A 78 3.21 -16.44 -18.62
C THR A 78 3.90 -16.54 -19.98
N SER A 79 3.86 -17.76 -20.52
CA SER A 79 4.53 -18.32 -21.71
C SER A 79 4.61 -17.48 -22.98
#